data_AF-A0A842NMU0-F1
#
_entry.id   AF-A0A842NMU0-F1
#
_cell.length_a   1.000
_cell.length_b   1.000
_cell.length_c   1.000
_cell.angle_alpha   90.00
_cell.angle_beta   90.00
_cell.angle_gamma   90.00
#
_symmetry.space_group_name_H-M   'P 1'
#
loop_
_entity.id
_entity.type
_entity.pdbx_description
1 polymer ?
#
loop_
_entity_poly.entity_id
_entity_poly.type
_entity_poly.pdbx_seq_one_letter_code
_entity_poly.pdbx_strand_id
1 'polypeptide(L)'
;MDPKDVTVNEMVEERRKELRRLLAGALHHLVVEKADIDVIRRRKVDVFDPDAAIFIAKADVEPGLSLKQVAFIVSSIESRGYTVKRIEHKGKRLLLLI
;
A
#
# COMPACT_ATOMS: atom_id res chain seq x y z
N MET A 1 -2.78 28.54 -2.81
CA MET A 1 -2.98 27.15 -3.31
C MET A 1 -4.06 27.25 -4.36
N ASP A 2 -3.79 26.77 -5.57
CA ASP A 2 -4.79 26.77 -6.62
C ASP A 2 -5.89 25.74 -6.26
N PRO A 3 -7.16 25.96 -6.64
CA PRO A 3 -8.26 25.04 -6.33
C PRO A 3 -8.00 23.60 -6.79
N LYS A 4 -7.24 23.43 -7.88
CA LYS A 4 -6.84 22.13 -8.43
C LYS A 4 -5.89 21.36 -7.50
N ASP A 5 -5.03 22.05 -6.75
CA ASP A 5 -4.08 21.42 -5.83
C ASP A 5 -4.79 20.82 -4.61
N VAL A 6 -5.89 21.45 -4.18
CA VAL A 6 -6.70 20.96 -3.06
C VAL A 6 -7.37 19.63 -3.46
N THR A 7 -7.99 19.59 -4.64
CA THR A 7 -8.66 18.37 -5.14
C THR A 7 -7.70 17.21 -5.38
N VAL A 8 -6.50 17.47 -5.94
CA VAL A 8 -5.50 16.41 -6.15
C VAL A 8 -4.98 15.88 -4.82
N ASN A 9 -4.70 16.74 -3.85
CA ASN A 9 -4.24 16.30 -2.53
C ASN A 9 -5.31 15.50 -1.78
N GLU A 10 -6.57 15.91 -1.84
CA GLU A 10 -7.69 15.16 -1.28
C GLU A 10 -7.82 13.78 -1.93
N MET A 11 -7.75 13.71 -3.26
CA MET A 11 -7.79 12.44 -3.99
C MET A 11 -6.63 11.50 -3.61
N VAL A 12 -5.42 12.04 -3.45
CA VAL A 12 -4.24 11.28 -3.03
C VAL A 12 -4.41 10.76 -1.60
N GLU A 13 -4.96 11.56 -0.69
CA GLU A 13 -5.23 11.13 0.68
C GLU A 13 -6.34 10.08 0.75
N GLU A 14 -7.38 10.19 -0.07
CA GLU A 14 -8.42 9.16 -0.16
C GLU A 14 -7.86 7.83 -0.70
N ARG A 15 -6.99 7.87 -1.72
CA ARG A 15 -6.26 6.69 -2.19
C ARG A 15 -5.35 6.09 -1.12
N ARG A 16 -4.68 6.93 -0.32
CA ARG A 16 -3.86 6.46 0.81
C ARG A 16 -4.71 5.70 1.84
N LYS A 17 -5.88 6.23 2.20
CA LYS A 17 -6.83 5.58 3.12
C LYS A 17 -7.40 4.30 2.53
N GLU A 18 -7.70 4.29 1.22
CA GLU A 18 -8.14 3.09 0.52
C GLU A 18 -7.06 1.99 0.55
N LEU A 19 -5.81 2.30 0.18
CA LEU A 19 -4.70 1.35 0.25
C LEU A 19 -4.53 0.76 1.66
N ARG A 20 -4.67 1.59 2.70
CA ARG A 20 -4.64 1.11 4.09
C ARG A 20 -5.75 0.12 4.38
N ARG A 21 -6.98 0.40 3.91
CA ARG A 21 -8.14 -0.49 4.06
C ARG A 21 -7.97 -1.79 3.28
N LEU A 22 -7.44 -1.74 2.07
CA LEU A 22 -7.17 -2.92 1.23
C LEU A 22 -6.13 -3.83 1.87
N LEU A 23 -5.02 -3.26 2.35
CA LEU A 23 -3.97 -4.01 3.02
C LEU A 23 -4.49 -4.64 4.33
N ALA A 24 -5.27 -3.90 5.12
CA ALA A 24 -5.92 -4.43 6.32
C ALA A 24 -6.89 -5.58 6.01
N GLY A 25 -7.74 -5.43 4.99
CA GLY A 25 -8.68 -6.45 4.56
C GLY A 25 -7.97 -7.72 4.06
N ALA A 26 -6.90 -7.57 3.29
CA ALA A 26 -6.10 -8.70 2.82
C ALA A 26 -5.44 -9.46 3.97
N LEU A 27 -4.85 -8.73 4.94
CA LEU A 27 -4.22 -9.34 6.12
C LEU A 27 -5.24 -10.02 7.04
N HIS A 28 -6.43 -9.42 7.21
CA HIS A 28 -7.52 -10.04 7.96
C HIS A 28 -8.01 -11.33 7.28
N HIS A 29 -8.14 -11.35 5.95
CA HIS A 29 -8.50 -12.56 5.20
C HIS A 29 -7.48 -13.69 5.38
N LEU A 30 -6.20 -13.34 5.53
CA LEU A 30 -5.12 -14.28 5.79
C LEU A 30 -5.02 -14.72 7.27
N VAL A 31 -5.95 -14.28 8.11
CA VAL A 31 -6.02 -14.60 9.55
C VAL A 31 -4.74 -14.18 10.30
N VAL A 32 -4.19 -13.03 9.94
CA VAL A 32 -3.05 -12.46 10.66
C VAL A 32 -3.55 -11.90 12.00
N GLU A 33 -3.13 -12.51 13.11
CA GLU A 33 -3.59 -12.17 14.45
C GLU A 33 -3.19 -10.76 14.89
N LYS A 34 -1.98 -10.33 14.50
CA LYS A 34 -1.44 -9.00 14.80
C LYS A 34 -0.81 -8.40 13.57
N ALA A 35 -1.35 -7.28 13.12
CA ALA A 35 -0.80 -6.49 12.02
C ALA A 35 -0.77 -5.01 12.40
N ASP A 36 0.41 -4.40 12.33
CA ASP A 36 0.57 -2.95 12.32
C ASP A 36 0.76 -2.47 10.88
N ILE A 37 -0.14 -1.59 10.43
CA ILE A 37 -0.24 -1.18 9.04
C ILE A 37 -0.07 0.32 8.94
N ASP A 38 0.80 0.74 8.02
CA ASP A 38 0.96 2.13 7.67
C ASP A 38 1.04 2.32 6.15
N VAL A 39 0.53 3.46 5.67
CA VAL A 39 0.64 3.84 4.26
C VAL A 39 1.05 5.30 4.21
N ILE A 40 2.24 5.52 3.67
CA ILE A 40 2.94 6.80 3.67
C ILE A 40 3.01 7.32 2.24
N ARG A 41 2.60 8.58 2.03
CA ARG A 41 2.86 9.29 0.77
C ARG A 41 4.33 9.69 0.68
N ARG A 42 4.99 9.33 -0.41
CA ARG A 42 6.38 9.74 -0.69
C ARG A 42 6.41 11.23 -1.02
N ARG A 43 7.37 11.95 -0.43
CA ARG A 43 7.60 13.37 -0.72
C ARG A 43 8.32 13.52 -2.06
N LYS A 44 8.08 14.64 -2.76
CA LYS A 44 8.74 15.00 -4.03
C LYS A 44 8.57 13.96 -5.14
N VAL A 45 7.44 13.25 -5.13
CA VAL A 45 7.04 12.37 -6.23
C VAL A 45 6.02 13.10 -7.09
N ASP A 46 6.23 13.09 -8.40
CA ASP A 46 5.22 13.52 -9.36
C ASP A 46 4.10 12.48 -9.38
N VAL A 47 2.88 12.92 -9.07
CA VAL A 47 1.70 12.05 -9.01
C VAL A 47 1.17 11.69 -10.40
N PHE A 48 1.61 12.40 -11.43
CA PHE A 48 1.24 12.14 -12.82
C PHE A 48 2.25 11.22 -13.54
N ASP A 49 3.40 10.94 -12.92
CA ASP A 49 4.38 10.00 -13.45
C ASP A 49 3.91 8.55 -13.21
N PRO A 50 3.58 7.79 -14.27
CA PRO A 50 3.13 6.41 -14.12
C PRO A 50 4.23 5.48 -13.61
N ASP A 51 5.50 5.87 -13.69
CA ASP A 51 6.65 5.08 -13.23
C ASP A 51 7.01 5.34 -11.77
N ALA A 52 6.55 6.44 -11.18
CA ALA A 52 6.84 6.77 -9.79
C ALA A 52 5.91 6.07 -8.79
N ALA A 53 6.49 5.40 -7.79
CA ALA A 53 5.72 4.95 -6.62
C ALA A 53 5.31 6.17 -5.78
N ILE A 54 4.01 6.39 -5.61
CA ILE A 54 3.48 7.51 -4.82
C ILE A 54 3.42 7.13 -3.34
N PHE A 55 3.17 5.86 -3.04
CA PHE A 55 2.96 5.36 -1.69
C PHE A 55 3.99 4.29 -1.30
N ILE A 56 4.21 4.21 0.01
CA ILE A 56 4.87 3.07 0.66
C ILE A 56 3.84 2.48 1.60
N ALA A 57 3.39 1.26 1.33
CA ALA A 57 2.55 0.50 2.25
C ALA A 57 3.44 -0.45 3.05
N LYS A 58 3.34 -0.37 4.38
CA LYS A 58 4.08 -1.17 5.35
C LYS A 58 3.11 -2.02 6.14
N ALA A 59 3.43 -3.30 6.30
CA ALA A 59 2.75 -4.20 7.23
C ALA A 59 3.80 -4.94 8.06
N ASP A 60 3.76 -4.73 9.38
CA ASP A 60 4.47 -5.56 10.36
C ASP A 60 3.48 -6.58 10.92
N VAL A 61 3.75 -7.87 10.71
CA VAL A 61 2.80 -8.97 10.93
C VAL A 61 3.38 -10.08 11.81
N GLU A 62 2.54 -10.68 12.63
CA GLU A 62 2.87 -11.87 13.41
C GLU A 62 1.74 -12.91 13.33
N PRO A 63 2.03 -14.14 12.85
CA PRO A 63 3.30 -14.64 12.31
C PRO A 63 3.70 -13.99 10.97
N GLY A 64 4.96 -14.15 10.56
CA GLY A 64 5.45 -13.64 9.28
C GLY A 64 4.73 -14.27 8.08
N LEU A 65 4.66 -13.55 6.96
CA LEU A 65 3.91 -13.99 5.77
C LEU A 65 4.73 -15.00 4.95
N SER A 66 4.06 -15.98 4.37
CA SER A 66 4.63 -16.80 3.30
C SER A 66 4.65 -16.04 1.97
N LEU A 67 5.49 -16.47 1.02
CA LEU A 67 5.53 -15.88 -0.33
C LEU A 67 4.16 -15.95 -1.05
N LYS A 68 3.39 -17.02 -0.82
CA LYS A 68 2.03 -17.16 -1.38
C LYS A 68 1.07 -16.11 -0.82
N GLN A 69 1.16 -15.84 0.47
CA GLN A 69 0.37 -14.79 1.14
C GLN A 69 0.77 -13.39 0.64
N VAL A 70 2.07 -13.14 0.44
CA VAL A 70 2.55 -11.89 -0.15
C VAL A 70 1.99 -11.72 -1.57
N ALA A 71 2.06 -12.75 -2.41
CA ALA A 71 1.50 -12.71 -3.77
C ALA A 71 -0.02 -12.44 -3.79
N PHE A 72 -0.77 -13.01 -2.84
CA PHE A 72 -2.19 -12.72 -2.66
C PHE A 72 -2.46 -11.25 -2.32
N ILE A 73 -1.68 -10.67 -1.41
CA ILE A 73 -1.82 -9.25 -1.03
C ILE A 73 -1.54 -8.35 -2.25
N VAL A 74 -0.48 -8.65 -3.00
CA VAL A 74 -0.12 -7.91 -4.22
C VAL A 74 -1.25 -7.97 -5.24
N SER A 75 -1.74 -9.17 -5.56
CA SER A 75 -2.85 -9.34 -6.49
C SER A 75 -4.13 -8.65 -6.02
N SER A 76 -4.41 -8.64 -4.71
CA SER A 76 -5.57 -7.92 -4.15
C SER A 76 -5.47 -6.41 -4.36
N ILE A 77 -4.29 -5.83 -4.17
CA ILE A 77 -4.02 -4.40 -4.41
C ILE A 77 -4.12 -4.09 -5.91
N GLU A 78 -3.50 -4.90 -6.75
CA GLU A 78 -3.51 -4.69 -8.21
C GLU A 78 -4.89 -4.84 -8.82
N SER A 79 -5.73 -5.74 -8.28
CA SER A 79 -7.12 -5.90 -8.71
C SER A 79 -7.98 -4.64 -8.52
N ARG A 80 -7.50 -3.70 -7.71
CA ARG A 80 -8.16 -2.40 -7.42
C ARG A 80 -7.57 -1.24 -8.22
N GLY A 81 -6.72 -1.52 -9.21
CA GLY A 81 -6.16 -0.51 -10.09
C GLY A 81 -4.93 0.22 -9.55
N TYR A 82 -4.26 -0.36 -8.55
CA TYR A 82 -2.94 0.07 -8.08
C TYR A 82 -1.85 -0.76 -8.78
N THR A 83 -0.62 -0.26 -8.82
CA THR A 83 0.51 -1.01 -9.38
C THR A 83 1.57 -1.19 -8.31
N VAL A 84 1.93 -2.44 -7.99
CA VAL A 84 3.00 -2.69 -7.01
C VAL A 84 4.34 -2.72 -7.75
N LYS A 85 5.10 -1.63 -7.63
CA LYS A 85 6.38 -1.45 -8.33
C LYS A 85 7.54 -2.21 -7.70
N ARG A 86 7.51 -2.40 -6.39
CA ARG A 86 8.54 -3.13 -5.65
C ARG A 86 7.97 -3.76 -4.39
N ILE A 87 8.43 -4.97 -4.11
CA ILE A 87 8.06 -5.76 -2.94
C ILE A 87 9.35 -6.02 -2.15
N GLU A 88 9.36 -5.66 -0.87
CA GLU A 88 10.40 -6.11 0.07
C GLU A 88 9.75 -6.88 1.21
N HIS A 89 10.21 -8.10 1.42
CA HIS A 89 9.70 -8.97 2.47
C HIS A 89 10.87 -9.49 3.31
N LYS A 90 10.88 -9.11 4.59
CA LYS A 90 11.92 -9.49 5.56
C LYS A 90 11.27 -9.97 6.86
N GLY A 91 11.19 -11.29 7.02
CA GLY A 91 10.66 -11.92 8.23
C GLY A 91 9.21 -11.52 8.50
N LYS A 92 9.00 -10.65 9.48
CA LYS A 92 7.69 -10.15 9.90
C LYS A 92 7.28 -8.84 9.22
N ARG A 93 8.12 -8.28 8.34
CA ARG A 93 7.87 -6.98 7.69
C ARG A 93 7.67 -7.14 6.19
N LEU A 94 6.57 -6.59 5.70
CA LEU A 94 6.26 -6.40 4.29
C LEU A 94 6.29 -4.90 3.96
N LEU A 95 6.97 -4.54 2.87
CA LEU A 95 6.97 -3.21 2.28
C LEU A 95 6.58 -3.32 0.81
N LEU A 96 5.62 -2.51 0.39
CA LEU A 96 5.16 -2.39 -0.98
C LEU A 96 5.35 -0.94 -1.43
N LEU A 97 6.09 -0.73 -2.51
CA LEU A 97 6.11 0.54 -3.22
C LEU A 97 5.02 0.50 -4.27
N ILE A 98 4.07 1.43 -4.15
CA ILE A 98 2.86 1.51 -4.95
C ILE A 98 2.84 2.85 -5.67
#